data_AF-A0A2M4D1T8-F1
#
_entry.id   AF-A0A2M4D1T8-F1
#
_cell.length_a   1.000
_cell.length_b   1.000
_cell.length_c   1.000
_cell.angle_alpha   90.00
_cell.angle_beta   90.00
_cell.angle_gamma   90.00
#
_symmetry.space_group_name_H-M   'P 1'
#
loop_
_entity.id
_entity.type
_entity.pdbx_description
1 polymer ?
#
loop_
_entity_poly.entity_id
_entity_poly.type
_entity_poly.pdbx_seq_one_letter_code
_entity_poly.pdbx_strand_id
1 'polypeptide(L)'
;MSAHVQRHWILFRLLASIHYVPCWYDSCGNYFVIRRSNLAALVVGLLVSGCYYYHDFFWQQHFLSALAPFTLGVAVIELFTFSTIPLVMLLNGLIQRQRMTQLFNVLFGDDLLLDSYDTDDRTGCSYYCSLLKLLFAAMVVSVGSTGLHYSTFTHTVFIFSILVRCFGMLSYLFIYHLCVTRIQIRMGQLHNLLRQQEQHIEVHLDYFFARFELYSGQIEQINRCLFPPIMLIFVLVLVELSYTAYEWFYLITLGHPDVENFDTKAEWLNSQFWQALYVNMLVLVVPCCDSTWTEVRSIDD
;
A
#
# COMPACT_ATOMS: atom_id res chain seq x y z
N MET A 1 12.39 6.52 20.75
CA MET A 1 11.83 6.59 19.39
C MET A 1 12.39 5.40 18.65
N SER A 2 11.58 4.38 18.37
CA SER A 2 12.04 3.22 17.60
C SER A 2 12.70 3.71 16.31
N ALA A 3 13.95 3.30 16.04
CA ALA A 3 14.75 3.78 14.91
C ALA A 3 14.04 3.58 13.56
N HIS A 4 13.17 2.57 13.47
CA HIS A 4 12.35 2.27 12.30
C HIS A 4 11.18 3.24 12.10
N VAL A 5 10.49 3.65 13.17
CA VAL A 5 9.44 4.67 13.07
C VAL A 5 10.04 6.03 12.69
N GLN A 6 11.25 6.33 13.19
CA GLN A 6 11.98 7.54 12.82
C GLN A 6 12.39 7.57 11.35
N ARG A 7 12.63 6.41 10.73
CA ARG A 7 12.95 6.32 9.30
C ARG A 7 11.73 6.57 8.39
N HIS A 8 10.52 6.22 8.85
CA HIS A 8 9.28 6.31 8.06
C HIS A 8 8.26 7.33 8.58
N TRP A 9 8.67 8.22 9.48
CA TRP A 9 7.77 9.12 10.20
C TRP A 9 6.94 10.03 9.28
N ILE A 10 7.51 10.47 8.14
CA ILE A 10 6.82 11.32 7.16
C ILE A 10 5.62 10.58 6.54
N LEU A 11 5.78 9.30 6.22
CA LEU A 11 4.74 8.48 5.59
C LEU A 11 3.59 8.24 6.58
N PHE A 12 3.91 7.85 7.82
CA PHE A 12 2.89 7.73 8.88
C PHE A 12 2.17 9.06 9.13
N ARG A 13 2.88 10.18 9.11
CA ARG A 13 2.30 11.51 9.31
C ARG A 13 1.35 11.91 8.18
N LEU A 14 1.72 11.66 6.92
CA LEU A 14 0.88 11.95 5.76
C LEU A 14 -0.40 11.10 5.78
N LEU A 15 -0.28 9.80 6.03
CA LEU A 15 -1.43 8.91 6.09
C LEU A 15 -2.34 9.18 7.30
N ALA A 16 -1.76 9.60 8.43
CA ALA A 16 -2.52 10.03 9.60
C ALA A 16 -3.25 11.36 9.38
N SER A 17 -2.70 12.27 8.56
CA SER A 17 -3.37 13.54 8.23
C SER A 17 -4.61 13.39 7.37
N ILE A 18 -4.68 12.33 6.55
CA ILE A 18 -5.84 12.01 5.69
C ILE A 18 -6.71 10.93 6.34
N HIS A 19 -6.39 10.47 7.56
CA HIS A 19 -7.11 9.40 8.28
C HIS A 19 -7.08 8.02 7.60
N TYR A 20 -6.20 7.79 6.63
CA TYR A 20 -5.94 6.45 6.10
C TYR A 20 -5.27 5.55 7.15
N VAL A 21 -4.50 6.17 8.05
CA VAL A 21 -4.04 5.55 9.28
C VAL A 21 -4.69 6.29 10.45
N PRO A 22 -5.40 5.59 11.36
CA PRO A 22 -6.20 6.24 12.39
C PRO A 22 -5.39 6.70 13.61
N CYS A 23 -4.07 6.56 13.60
CA CYS A 23 -3.21 6.81 14.76
C CYS A 23 -2.05 7.73 14.43
N TRP A 24 -1.68 8.56 15.40
CA TRP A 24 -0.50 9.42 15.34
C TRP A 24 0.58 8.84 16.24
N TYR A 25 1.81 8.85 15.76
CA TYR A 25 2.94 8.45 16.58
C TYR A 25 3.34 9.59 17.54
N ASP A 26 3.38 9.30 18.84
CA ASP A 26 3.84 10.24 19.86
C ASP A 26 5.31 9.98 20.22
N SER A 27 6.19 10.89 19.82
CA SER A 27 7.63 10.79 20.08
C SER A 27 8.00 10.88 21.56
N CYS A 28 7.17 11.53 22.38
CA CYS A 28 7.41 11.63 23.83
C CYS A 28 7.05 10.34 24.55
N GLY A 29 5.98 9.68 24.12
CA GLY A 29 5.51 8.42 24.70
C GLY A 29 6.18 7.18 24.11
N ASN A 30 6.71 7.26 22.88
CA ASN A 30 7.19 6.12 22.10
C ASN A 30 6.08 5.11 21.73
N TYR A 31 4.83 5.58 21.60
CA TYR A 31 3.68 4.77 21.20
C TYR A 31 2.72 5.57 20.29
N PHE A 32 1.90 4.85 19.54
CA PHE A 32 0.81 5.38 18.72
C PHE A 32 -0.41 5.70 19.57
N VAL A 33 -0.98 6.90 19.34
CA VAL A 33 -2.09 7.48 20.09
C VAL A 33 -3.20 7.90 19.14
N ILE A 34 -4.45 7.69 19.58
CA ILE A 34 -5.64 8.22 18.93
C ILE A 34 -5.88 9.65 19.46
N ARG A 35 -5.76 10.66 18.59
CA ARG A 35 -5.98 12.07 18.93
C ARG A 35 -7.39 12.51 18.56
N ARG A 36 -7.94 13.50 19.28
CA ARG A 36 -9.24 14.13 18.94
C ARG A 36 -9.21 14.84 17.58
N SER A 37 -8.03 15.28 17.12
CA SER A 37 -7.81 15.81 15.77
C SER A 37 -8.12 14.80 14.66
N ASN A 38 -8.23 13.51 14.97
CA ASN A 38 -8.61 12.48 14.01
C ASN A 38 -10.03 12.68 13.47
N LEU A 39 -10.93 13.34 14.21
CA LEU A 39 -12.28 13.65 13.70
C LEU A 39 -12.20 14.70 12.58
N ALA A 40 -11.36 15.72 12.73
CA ALA A 40 -11.12 16.69 11.67
C ALA A 40 -10.46 16.03 10.44
N ALA A 41 -9.47 15.17 10.66
CA ALA A 41 -8.84 14.40 9.58
C ALA A 41 -9.84 13.48 8.86
N LEU A 42 -10.79 12.88 9.59
CA LEU A 42 -11.87 12.09 8.99
C LEU A 42 -12.77 12.94 8.09
N VAL A 43 -13.20 14.11 8.57
CA VAL A 43 -14.05 15.01 7.78
C VAL A 43 -13.33 15.43 6.50
N VAL A 44 -12.04 15.78 6.61
CA VAL A 44 -11.19 16.07 5.44
C VAL A 44 -11.12 14.88 4.49
N GLY A 45 -10.87 13.67 5.00
CA GLY A 45 -10.83 12.45 4.20
C GLY A 45 -12.14 12.18 3.45
N LEU A 46 -13.28 12.33 4.13
CA LEU A 46 -14.60 12.17 3.51
C LEU A 46 -14.86 13.20 2.42
N LEU A 47 -14.48 14.47 2.65
CA LEU A 47 -14.58 15.52 1.63
C LEU A 47 -13.70 15.21 0.43
N VAL A 48 -12.45 14.81 0.64
CA VAL A 48 -11.52 14.43 -0.44
C VAL A 48 -12.07 13.24 -1.23
N SER A 49 -12.59 12.22 -0.56
CA SER A 49 -13.21 11.07 -1.23
C SER A 49 -14.47 11.46 -2.00
N GLY A 50 -15.31 12.36 -1.46
CA GLY A 50 -16.46 12.90 -2.17
C GLY A 50 -16.07 13.70 -3.42
N CYS A 51 -15.00 14.50 -3.33
CA CYS A 51 -14.44 15.20 -4.48
C CYS A 51 -13.96 14.25 -5.58
N TYR A 52 -13.41 13.08 -5.22
CA TYR A 52 -13.01 12.06 -6.19
C TYR A 52 -14.21 11.50 -6.97
N TYR A 53 -15.29 11.12 -6.28
CA TYR A 53 -16.52 10.68 -6.96
C TYR A 53 -17.10 11.78 -7.85
N TYR A 54 -17.14 13.02 -7.36
CA TYR A 54 -17.65 14.14 -8.14
C TYR A 54 -16.84 14.34 -9.42
N HIS A 55 -15.51 14.36 -9.29
CA HIS A 55 -14.60 14.53 -10.39
C HIS A 55 -14.72 13.39 -11.43
N ASP A 56 -14.73 12.14 -11.00
CA ASP A 56 -14.71 10.99 -11.92
C ASP A 56 -16.03 10.82 -12.69
N PHE A 57 -17.19 11.04 -12.06
CA PHE A 57 -18.48 10.80 -12.70
C PHE A 57 -19.06 12.04 -13.39
N PHE A 58 -18.91 13.22 -12.80
CA PHE A 58 -19.53 14.44 -13.32
C PHE A 58 -18.57 15.24 -14.20
N TRP A 59 -17.31 15.38 -13.79
CA TRP A 59 -16.34 16.16 -14.56
C TRP A 59 -15.89 15.44 -15.84
N GLN A 60 -15.79 14.11 -15.81
CA GLN A 60 -15.41 13.31 -16.98
C GLN A 60 -16.58 12.86 -17.86
N GLN A 61 -17.80 13.33 -17.58
CA GLN A 61 -18.98 12.91 -18.32
C GLN A 61 -18.84 13.11 -19.84
N HIS A 62 -18.13 14.15 -20.28
CA HIS A 62 -17.88 14.39 -21.70
C HIS A 62 -17.05 13.26 -22.34
N PHE A 63 -16.01 12.79 -21.67
CA PHE A 63 -15.20 11.66 -22.12
C PHE A 63 -16.00 10.35 -22.08
N LEU A 64 -16.75 10.11 -21.00
CA LEU A 64 -17.60 8.93 -20.85
C LEU A 64 -18.66 8.83 -21.95
N SER A 65 -19.22 9.97 -22.39
CA SER A 65 -20.24 10.00 -23.45
C SER A 65 -19.74 9.62 -24.84
N ALA A 66 -18.42 9.67 -25.07
CA ALA A 66 -17.80 9.35 -26.36
C ALA A 66 -17.44 7.85 -26.50
N LEU A 67 -17.48 7.08 -25.41
CA LEU A 67 -17.08 5.68 -25.38
C LEU A 67 -18.19 4.75 -25.90
N ALA A 68 -17.78 3.65 -26.55
CA ALA A 68 -18.69 2.58 -26.95
C ALA A 68 -19.34 1.92 -25.71
N PRO A 69 -20.55 1.33 -25.82
CA PRO A 69 -21.28 0.81 -24.65
C PRO A 69 -20.51 -0.22 -23.82
N PHE A 70 -19.72 -1.08 -24.46
CA PHE A 70 -18.90 -2.07 -23.79
C PHE A 70 -17.73 -1.43 -23.03
N THR A 71 -16.95 -0.56 -23.69
CA THR A 71 -15.80 0.13 -23.07
C THR A 71 -16.26 1.10 -21.98
N LEU A 72 -17.41 1.73 -22.15
CA LEU A 72 -18.07 2.53 -21.12
C LEU A 72 -18.37 1.69 -19.86
N GLY A 73 -18.93 0.49 -20.02
CA GLY A 73 -19.24 -0.38 -18.90
C GLY A 73 -17.99 -0.74 -18.07
N VAL A 74 -16.89 -1.06 -18.74
CA VAL A 74 -15.63 -1.40 -18.07
C VAL A 74 -15.01 -0.14 -17.42
N ALA A 75 -14.97 1.00 -18.13
CA ALA A 75 -14.47 2.26 -17.59
C ALA A 75 -15.24 2.73 -16.35
N VAL A 76 -16.56 2.52 -16.31
CA VAL A 76 -17.39 2.82 -15.13
C VAL A 76 -17.03 1.92 -13.95
N ILE A 77 -16.80 0.63 -14.17
CA ILE A 77 -16.36 -0.31 -13.11
C ILE A 77 -14.98 0.09 -12.59
N GLU A 78 -14.07 0.44 -13.48
CA GLU A 78 -12.72 0.89 -13.14
C GLU A 78 -12.75 2.17 -12.31
N LEU A 79 -13.41 3.23 -12.81
CA LEU A 79 -13.56 4.51 -12.10
C LEU A 79 -14.26 4.34 -10.76
N PHE A 80 -15.31 3.51 -10.71
CA PHE A 80 -16.00 3.20 -9.46
C PHE A 80 -15.06 2.52 -8.47
N THR A 81 -14.31 1.51 -8.91
CA THR A 81 -13.34 0.80 -8.06
C THR A 81 -12.27 1.76 -7.56
N PHE A 82 -11.69 2.57 -8.45
CA PHE A 82 -10.63 3.53 -8.17
C PHE A 82 -11.08 4.63 -7.19
N SER A 83 -12.30 5.14 -7.33
CA SER A 83 -12.92 6.10 -6.40
C SER A 83 -13.29 5.47 -5.05
N THR A 84 -13.63 4.19 -5.02
CA THR A 84 -14.06 3.48 -3.81
C THR A 84 -12.89 3.12 -2.89
N ILE A 85 -11.68 2.91 -3.43
CA ILE A 85 -10.49 2.53 -2.64
C ILE A 85 -10.18 3.56 -1.51
N PRO A 86 -10.04 4.87 -1.79
CA PRO A 86 -9.88 5.90 -0.75
C PRO A 86 -10.95 5.85 0.34
N LEU A 87 -12.22 5.66 -0.06
CA LEU A 87 -13.35 5.62 0.86
C LEU A 87 -13.25 4.41 1.79
N VAL A 88 -12.91 3.25 1.24
CA VAL A 88 -12.75 2.01 2.02
C VAL A 88 -11.53 2.09 2.92
N MET A 89 -10.42 2.70 2.50
CA MET A 89 -9.29 2.99 3.39
C MET A 89 -9.71 3.82 4.61
N LEU A 90 -10.50 4.89 4.38
CA LEU A 90 -11.02 5.75 5.45
C LEU A 90 -11.95 5.01 6.41
N LEU A 91 -12.95 4.31 5.86
CA LEU A 91 -13.92 3.56 6.66
C LEU A 91 -13.25 2.43 7.44
N ASN A 92 -12.28 1.75 6.82
CA ASN A 92 -11.51 0.71 7.48
C ASN A 92 -10.66 1.28 8.63
N GLY A 93 -10.00 2.42 8.40
CA GLY A 93 -9.28 3.17 9.43
C GLY A 93 -10.19 3.54 10.62
N LEU A 94 -11.43 3.94 10.35
CA LEU A 94 -12.41 4.24 11.41
C LEU A 94 -12.85 3.03 12.21
N ILE A 95 -13.26 1.96 11.52
CA ILE A 95 -13.82 0.76 12.13
C ILE A 95 -12.74 0.04 12.95
N GLN A 96 -11.55 -0.11 12.40
CA GLN A 96 -10.45 -0.87 13.01
C GLN A 96 -9.50 0.01 13.84
N ARG A 97 -9.84 1.28 14.11
CA ARG A 97 -8.91 2.26 14.73
C ARG A 97 -8.19 1.78 15.98
N GLN A 98 -8.92 1.12 16.89
CA GLN A 98 -8.35 0.64 18.14
C GLN A 98 -7.40 -0.54 17.88
N ARG A 99 -7.78 -1.46 17.01
CA ARG A 99 -6.99 -2.65 16.67
C ARG A 99 -5.74 -2.30 15.88
N MET A 100 -5.82 -1.37 14.94
CA MET A 100 -4.65 -0.86 14.20
C MET A 100 -3.66 -0.17 15.14
N THR A 101 -4.15 0.66 16.07
CA THR A 101 -3.29 1.34 17.05
C THR A 101 -2.58 0.33 17.96
N GLN A 102 -3.31 -0.66 18.46
CA GLN A 102 -2.73 -1.74 19.28
C GLN A 102 -1.70 -2.55 18.48
N LEU A 103 -2.04 -2.96 17.26
CA LEU A 103 -1.13 -3.68 16.37
C LEU A 103 0.17 -2.92 16.16
N PHE A 104 0.09 -1.62 15.81
CA PHE A 104 1.30 -0.82 15.59
C PHE A 104 2.11 -0.62 16.87
N ASN A 105 1.45 -0.50 18.03
CA ASN A 105 2.15 -0.40 19.31
C ASN A 105 2.93 -1.66 19.67
N VAL A 106 2.37 -2.84 19.41
CA VAL A 106 3.09 -4.09 19.70
C VAL A 106 4.19 -4.34 18.67
N LEU A 107 3.96 -4.00 17.40
CA LEU A 107 4.88 -4.31 16.31
C LEU A 107 6.08 -3.34 16.21
N PHE A 108 5.84 -2.06 16.48
CA PHE A 108 6.86 -1.01 16.45
C PHE A 108 7.30 -0.55 17.85
N GLY A 109 6.81 -1.23 18.90
CA GLY A 109 7.31 -1.04 20.25
C GLY A 109 8.77 -1.51 20.36
N ASP A 110 9.55 -0.79 21.17
CA ASP A 110 10.91 -1.18 21.49
C ASP A 110 10.87 -2.46 22.35
N ASP A 111 11.63 -3.47 21.95
CA ASP A 111 11.74 -4.74 22.67
C ASP A 111 13.22 -5.00 22.91
N LEU A 112 13.74 -4.37 23.98
CA LEU A 112 15.16 -4.28 24.31
C LEU A 112 15.88 -5.64 24.31
N LEU A 113 15.15 -6.73 24.58
CA LEU A 113 15.70 -8.08 24.63
C LEU A 113 15.85 -8.70 23.23
N LEU A 114 14.86 -8.54 22.34
CA LEU A 114 14.99 -9.03 20.96
C LEU A 114 15.87 -8.10 20.09
N ASP A 115 15.85 -6.80 20.38
CA ASP A 115 16.66 -5.80 19.66
C ASP A 115 18.19 -6.02 19.88
N SER A 116 18.61 -6.77 20.90
CA SER A 116 20.02 -7.15 21.08
C SER A 116 20.48 -8.32 20.20
N TYR A 117 19.54 -9.07 19.61
CA TYR A 117 19.82 -10.19 18.70
C TYR A 117 19.62 -9.78 17.23
N ASP A 118 19.85 -8.51 16.94
CA ASP A 118 19.50 -7.89 15.66
C ASP A 118 20.11 -8.67 14.50
N THR A 119 19.25 -9.23 13.66
CA THR A 119 19.61 -9.65 12.32
C THR A 119 19.87 -8.39 11.50
N ASP A 120 20.75 -8.45 10.51
CA ASP A 120 21.20 -7.28 9.73
C ASP A 120 20.01 -6.70 8.92
N ASP A 121 19.15 -5.93 9.59
CA ASP A 121 17.81 -5.45 9.19
C ASP A 121 17.88 -4.37 8.08
N ARG A 122 19.08 -4.14 7.56
CA ARG A 122 19.39 -3.03 6.64
C ARG A 122 19.07 -3.34 5.19
N THR A 123 19.06 -4.60 4.76
CA THR A 123 19.05 -4.94 3.32
C THR A 123 17.64 -4.98 2.73
N GLY A 124 16.70 -5.68 3.35
CA GLY A 124 15.34 -5.86 2.83
C GLY A 124 14.53 -4.55 2.81
N CYS A 125 14.31 -3.93 3.97
CA CYS A 125 13.49 -2.71 4.07
C CYS A 125 14.08 -1.53 3.26
N SER A 126 15.41 -1.43 3.14
CA SER A 126 16.06 -0.36 2.37
C SER A 126 15.85 -0.47 0.86
N TYR A 127 15.79 -1.69 0.32
CA TYR A 127 15.50 -1.92 -1.10
C TYR A 127 14.09 -1.45 -1.46
N TYR A 128 13.07 -1.90 -0.71
CA TYR A 128 11.67 -1.52 -0.97
C TYR A 128 11.40 -0.04 -0.75
N CYS A 129 12.06 0.59 0.22
CA CYS A 129 12.01 2.05 0.37
C CYS A 129 12.59 2.78 -0.84
N SER A 130 13.67 2.26 -1.41
CA SER A 130 14.31 2.85 -2.59
C SER A 130 13.44 2.65 -3.83
N LEU A 131 12.84 1.46 -3.96
CA LEU A 131 11.85 1.16 -5.00
C LEU A 131 10.64 2.09 -4.91
N LEU A 132 10.06 2.30 -3.72
CA LEU A 132 8.91 3.19 -3.54
C LEU A 132 9.26 4.65 -3.91
N LYS A 133 10.45 5.13 -3.50
CA LYS A 133 10.93 6.47 -3.88
C LYS A 133 11.12 6.59 -5.39
N LEU A 134 11.67 5.56 -6.03
CA LEU A 134 11.84 5.50 -7.48
C LEU A 134 10.50 5.53 -8.20
N LEU A 135 9.53 4.70 -7.78
CA LEU A 135 8.17 4.67 -8.32
C LEU A 135 7.49 6.03 -8.16
N PHE A 136 7.64 6.67 -7.00
CA PHE A 136 7.08 7.99 -6.78
C PHE A 136 7.72 9.06 -7.68
N ALA A 137 9.05 9.08 -7.78
CA ALA A 137 9.75 10.00 -8.67
C ALA A 137 9.33 9.78 -10.13
N ALA A 138 9.21 8.53 -10.55
CA ALA A 138 8.81 8.18 -11.91
C ALA A 138 7.35 8.59 -12.21
N MET A 139 6.41 8.42 -11.26
CA MET A 139 5.05 8.95 -11.38
C MET A 139 5.03 10.46 -11.53
N VAL A 140 5.78 11.20 -10.69
CA VAL A 140 5.83 12.67 -10.75
C VAL A 140 6.39 13.15 -12.10
N VAL A 141 7.40 12.47 -12.64
CA VAL A 141 7.97 12.79 -13.94
C VAL A 141 6.97 12.50 -15.08
N SER A 142 6.30 11.35 -15.07
CA SER A 142 5.26 10.99 -16.06
C SER A 142 4.07 11.97 -16.03
N VAL A 143 3.63 12.38 -14.84
CA VAL A 143 2.58 13.40 -14.68
C VAL A 143 3.04 14.78 -15.11
N GLY A 144 4.29 15.16 -14.77
CA GLY A 144 4.86 16.43 -15.18
C GLY A 144 4.99 16.56 -16.69
N SER A 145 5.44 15.50 -17.38
CA SER A 145 5.59 15.50 -18.83
C SER A 145 4.24 15.55 -19.55
N THR A 146 3.26 14.78 -19.09
CA THR A 146 1.90 14.78 -19.66
C THR A 146 1.16 16.08 -19.37
N GLY A 147 1.29 16.65 -18.17
CA GLY A 147 0.69 17.93 -17.80
C GLY A 147 1.27 19.13 -18.56
N LEU A 148 2.55 19.08 -18.95
CA LEU A 148 3.16 20.08 -19.82
C LEU A 148 2.71 19.95 -21.28
N HIS A 149 2.38 18.74 -21.72
CA HIS A 149 1.89 18.47 -23.07
C HIS A 149 0.41 18.88 -23.24
N TYR A 150 -0.42 18.56 -22.24
CA TYR A 150 -1.84 18.87 -22.21
C TYR A 150 -2.10 20.14 -21.38
N SER A 151 -2.15 21.30 -22.06
CA SER A 151 -2.27 22.64 -21.46
C SER A 151 -3.59 22.94 -20.74
N THR A 152 -4.58 22.05 -20.81
CA THR A 152 -5.91 22.30 -20.23
C THR A 152 -5.92 22.02 -18.73
N PHE A 153 -6.36 23.01 -17.95
CA PHE A 153 -6.51 22.92 -16.49
C PHE A 153 -7.24 21.65 -16.03
N THR A 154 -8.27 21.22 -16.76
CA THR A 154 -9.05 20.00 -16.47
C THR A 154 -8.21 18.73 -16.53
N HIS A 155 -7.36 18.58 -17.54
CA HIS A 155 -6.45 17.43 -17.65
C HIS A 155 -5.39 17.46 -16.55
N THR A 156 -4.86 18.63 -16.20
CA THR A 156 -3.89 18.75 -15.11
C THR A 156 -4.48 18.31 -13.77
N VAL A 157 -5.72 18.73 -13.46
CA VAL A 157 -6.42 18.31 -12.23
C VAL A 157 -6.69 16.81 -12.23
N PHE A 158 -7.08 16.24 -13.38
CA PHE A 158 -7.32 14.81 -13.52
C PHE A 158 -6.07 13.98 -13.25
N ILE A 159 -4.96 14.31 -13.90
CA ILE A 159 -3.69 13.59 -13.74
C ILE A 159 -3.16 13.75 -12.30
N PHE A 160 -3.30 14.94 -11.71
CA PHE A 160 -2.93 15.17 -10.32
C PHE A 160 -3.77 14.31 -9.35
N SER A 161 -5.08 14.20 -9.60
CA SER A 161 -5.97 13.34 -8.81
C SER A 161 -5.54 11.88 -8.86
N ILE A 162 -5.19 11.35 -10.04
CA ILE A 162 -4.64 10.00 -10.19
C ILE A 162 -3.37 9.83 -9.34
N LEU A 163 -2.43 10.77 -9.45
CA LEU A 163 -1.16 10.70 -8.73
C LEU A 163 -1.36 10.63 -7.21
N VAL A 164 -2.23 11.47 -6.66
CA VAL A 164 -2.52 11.48 -5.21
C VAL A 164 -3.13 10.16 -4.76
N ARG A 165 -4.05 9.58 -5.55
CA ARG A 165 -4.68 8.29 -5.22
C ARG A 165 -3.68 7.14 -5.31
N CYS A 166 -2.90 7.06 -6.38
CA CYS A 166 -1.85 6.07 -6.55
C CYS A 166 -0.82 6.15 -5.43
N PHE A 167 -0.42 7.36 -5.04
CA PHE A 167 0.45 7.56 -3.88
C PHE A 167 -0.18 7.05 -2.58
N GLY A 168 -1.47 7.32 -2.36
CA GLY A 168 -2.22 6.79 -1.21
C GLY A 168 -2.25 5.26 -1.17
N MET A 169 -2.56 4.62 -2.30
CA MET A 169 -2.58 3.16 -2.43
C MET A 169 -1.21 2.54 -2.18
N LEU A 170 -0.15 3.06 -2.84
CA LEU A 170 1.22 2.61 -2.65
C LEU A 170 1.69 2.78 -1.21
N SER A 171 1.36 3.91 -0.58
CA SER A 171 1.73 4.15 0.82
C SER A 171 1.01 3.18 1.77
N TYR A 172 -0.25 2.82 1.47
CA TYR A 172 -0.99 1.83 2.25
C TYR A 172 -0.43 0.42 2.09
N LEU A 173 -0.11 0.00 0.85
CA LEU A 173 0.57 -1.27 0.58
C LEU A 173 1.95 -1.33 1.27
N PHE A 174 2.67 -0.21 1.28
CA PHE A 174 3.95 -0.11 1.96
C PHE A 174 3.81 -0.27 3.49
N ILE A 175 2.73 0.25 4.10
CA ILE A 175 2.44 -0.03 5.52
C ILE A 175 2.19 -1.51 5.74
N TYR A 176 1.40 -2.16 4.87
CA TYR A 176 1.17 -3.60 4.97
C TYR A 176 2.49 -4.37 4.89
N HIS A 177 3.33 -4.07 3.91
CA HIS A 177 4.66 -4.65 3.77
C HIS A 177 5.49 -4.42 5.02
N LEU A 178 5.56 -3.19 5.55
CA LEU A 178 6.29 -2.89 6.78
C LEU A 178 5.78 -3.76 7.94
N CYS A 179 4.47 -3.95 8.07
CA CYS A 179 3.92 -4.76 9.14
C CYS A 179 4.34 -6.23 9.01
N VAL A 180 4.21 -6.80 7.81
CA VAL A 180 4.58 -8.19 7.53
C VAL A 180 6.07 -8.42 7.75
N THR A 181 6.93 -7.55 7.20
CA THR A 181 8.39 -7.65 7.37
C THR A 181 8.79 -7.54 8.83
N ARG A 182 8.14 -6.68 9.63
CA ARG A 182 8.45 -6.58 11.07
C ARG A 182 8.09 -7.85 11.84
N ILE A 183 6.99 -8.53 11.51
CA ILE A 183 6.69 -9.84 12.10
C ILE A 183 7.79 -10.84 11.74
N GLN A 184 8.19 -10.88 10.46
CA GLN A 184 9.22 -11.79 10.00
C GLN A 184 10.56 -11.57 10.74
N ILE A 185 11.00 -10.32 10.88
CA ILE A 185 12.22 -9.97 11.63
C ILE A 185 12.10 -10.41 13.09
N ARG A 186 10.97 -10.12 13.75
CA ARG A 186 10.73 -10.49 15.15
C ARG A 186 10.72 -12.01 15.34
N MET A 187 10.15 -12.77 14.41
CA MET A 187 10.21 -14.23 14.41
C MET A 187 11.64 -14.75 14.22
N GLY A 188 12.41 -14.18 13.27
CA GLY A 188 13.82 -14.54 13.07
C GLY A 188 14.71 -14.23 14.28
N GLN A 189 14.51 -13.07 14.93
CA GLN A 189 15.18 -12.70 16.19
C GLN A 189 14.84 -13.69 17.31
N LEU A 190 13.56 -14.09 17.43
CA LEU A 190 13.10 -15.07 18.41
C LEU A 190 13.73 -16.46 18.17
N HIS A 191 13.84 -16.89 16.92
CA HIS A 191 14.50 -18.14 16.54
C HIS A 191 16.01 -18.12 16.86
N ASN A 192 16.70 -17.01 16.59
CA ASN A 192 18.11 -16.85 16.93
C ASN A 192 18.37 -16.85 18.43
N LEU A 193 17.47 -16.26 19.22
CA LEU A 193 17.53 -16.30 20.68
C LEU A 193 17.43 -17.75 21.19
N LEU A 194 16.47 -18.54 20.67
CA LEU A 194 16.33 -19.95 21.01
C LEU A 194 17.61 -20.74 20.70
N ARG A 195 18.19 -20.51 19.53
CA ARG A 195 19.42 -21.18 19.08
C ARG A 195 20.65 -20.83 19.94
N GLN A 196 20.76 -19.58 20.42
CA GLN A 196 21.87 -19.18 21.29
C GLN A 196 21.71 -19.64 22.74
N GLN A 197 20.48 -19.91 23.20
CA GLN A 197 20.18 -20.35 24.57
C GLN A 197 19.96 -21.86 24.72
N GLU A 198 20.47 -22.66 23.78
CA GLU A 198 20.39 -24.14 23.78
C GLU A 198 20.87 -24.81 25.09
N GLN A 199 21.63 -24.12 25.94
CA GLN A 199 22.09 -24.64 27.23
C GLN A 199 21.11 -24.38 28.41
N HIS A 200 20.09 -23.51 28.24
CA HIS A 200 19.10 -23.13 29.26
C HIS A 200 17.65 -23.19 28.74
N ILE A 201 17.38 -24.21 27.92
CA ILE A 201 16.15 -24.42 27.15
C ILE A 201 14.88 -24.40 28.02
N GLU A 202 14.89 -25.06 29.18
CA GLU A 202 13.67 -25.30 29.98
C GLU A 202 13.04 -24.02 30.55
N VAL A 203 13.83 -22.97 30.84
CA VAL A 203 13.32 -21.72 31.42
C VAL A 203 12.85 -20.73 30.34
N HIS A 204 13.35 -20.86 29.10
CA HIS A 204 13.09 -19.91 28.01
C HIS A 204 12.05 -20.43 27.00
N LEU A 205 11.65 -21.70 27.07
CA LEU A 205 10.59 -22.30 26.26
C LEU A 205 9.23 -21.64 26.47
N ASP A 206 8.81 -21.42 27.72
CA ASP A 206 7.52 -20.78 28.01
C ASP A 206 7.47 -19.34 27.48
N TYR A 207 8.58 -18.60 27.60
CA TYR A 207 8.71 -17.26 27.03
C TYR A 207 8.67 -17.29 25.50
N PHE A 208 9.36 -18.25 24.87
CA PHE A 208 9.34 -18.45 23.43
C PHE A 208 7.94 -18.74 22.91
N PHE A 209 7.23 -19.72 23.49
CA PHE A 209 5.89 -20.08 23.04
C PHE A 209 4.90 -18.93 23.22
N ALA A 210 4.93 -18.24 24.37
CA ALA A 210 4.08 -17.08 24.61
C ALA A 210 4.32 -15.96 23.60
N ARG A 211 5.57 -15.75 23.17
CA ARG A 211 5.91 -14.70 22.19
C ARG A 211 5.63 -15.13 20.75
N PHE A 212 5.83 -16.40 20.44
CA PHE A 212 5.49 -16.98 19.15
C PHE A 212 3.98 -16.95 18.88
N GLU A 213 3.17 -17.37 19.85
CA GLU A 213 1.70 -17.31 19.77
C GLU A 213 1.21 -15.86 19.59
N LEU A 214 1.87 -14.91 20.26
CA LEU A 214 1.58 -13.50 20.09
C LEU A 214 1.88 -13.01 18.67
N TYR A 215 3.04 -13.35 18.09
CA TYR A 215 3.40 -12.93 16.73
C TYR A 215 2.60 -13.65 15.65
N SER A 216 2.26 -14.93 15.83
CA SER A 216 1.38 -15.65 14.89
C SER A 216 -0.04 -15.07 14.91
N GLY A 217 -0.58 -14.75 16.09
CA GLY A 217 -1.85 -14.04 16.22
C GLY A 217 -1.86 -12.63 15.59
N GLN A 218 -0.70 -11.95 15.55
CA GLN A 218 -0.58 -10.66 14.87
C GLN A 218 -0.71 -10.76 13.35
N ILE A 219 -0.31 -11.87 12.72
CA ILE A 219 -0.50 -12.08 11.28
C ILE A 219 -2.00 -12.07 10.96
N GLU A 220 -2.80 -12.78 11.75
CA GLU A 220 -4.26 -12.78 11.60
C GLU A 220 -4.84 -11.37 11.81
N GLN A 221 -4.31 -10.62 12.79
CA GLN A 221 -4.77 -9.27 13.07
C GLN A 221 -4.38 -8.27 11.97
N ILE A 222 -3.20 -8.39 11.37
CA ILE A 222 -2.78 -7.64 10.17
C ILE A 222 -3.77 -7.88 9.04
N ASN A 223 -4.02 -9.16 8.72
CA ASN A 223 -4.94 -9.53 7.65
C ASN A 223 -6.33 -8.96 7.93
N ARG A 224 -6.88 -9.19 9.11
CA ARG A 224 -8.22 -8.69 9.46
C ARG A 224 -8.33 -7.16 9.41
N CYS A 225 -7.26 -6.43 9.73
CA CYS A 225 -7.28 -4.97 9.75
C CYS A 225 -6.97 -4.34 8.39
N LEU A 226 -6.06 -4.89 7.59
CA LEU A 226 -5.56 -4.23 6.37
C LEU A 226 -6.12 -4.83 5.07
N PHE A 227 -6.68 -6.03 5.11
CA PHE A 227 -7.12 -6.77 3.93
C PHE A 227 -8.23 -6.09 3.10
N PRO A 228 -9.28 -5.46 3.67
CA PRO A 228 -10.39 -4.97 2.83
C PRO A 228 -9.96 -3.92 1.78
N PRO A 229 -9.17 -2.88 2.11
CA PRO A 229 -8.63 -1.98 1.09
C PRO A 229 -7.64 -2.66 0.13
N ILE A 230 -6.81 -3.59 0.62
CA ILE A 230 -5.83 -4.31 -0.22
C ILE A 230 -6.53 -5.15 -1.29
N MET A 231 -7.63 -5.81 -0.93
CA MET A 231 -8.41 -6.59 -1.88
C MET A 231 -8.99 -5.73 -3.00
N LEU A 232 -9.48 -4.52 -2.69
CA LEU A 232 -9.94 -3.59 -3.72
C LEU A 232 -8.80 -3.10 -4.61
N ILE A 233 -7.61 -2.87 -4.04
CA ILE A 233 -6.41 -2.56 -4.85
C ILE A 233 -6.08 -3.74 -5.78
N PHE A 234 -6.19 -5.00 -5.31
CA PHE A 234 -5.98 -6.14 -6.18
C PHE A 234 -7.04 -6.28 -7.27
N VAL A 235 -8.31 -6.00 -6.97
CA VAL A 235 -9.37 -5.96 -8.00
C VAL A 235 -9.01 -4.91 -9.06
N LEU A 236 -8.58 -3.71 -8.67
CA LEU A 236 -8.13 -2.69 -9.61
C LEU A 236 -6.95 -3.17 -10.44
N VAL A 237 -5.92 -3.76 -9.82
CA VAL A 237 -4.75 -4.29 -10.53
C VAL A 237 -5.16 -5.38 -11.53
N LEU A 238 -6.11 -6.26 -11.19
CA LEU A 238 -6.60 -7.28 -12.12
C LEU A 238 -7.33 -6.68 -13.32
N VAL A 239 -8.13 -5.63 -13.11
CA VAL A 239 -8.78 -4.89 -14.21
C VAL A 239 -7.72 -4.30 -15.13
N GLU A 240 -6.71 -3.62 -14.58
CA GLU A 240 -5.62 -2.99 -15.33
C GLU A 240 -4.75 -4.01 -16.09
N LEU A 241 -4.47 -5.15 -15.46
CA LEU A 241 -3.76 -6.26 -16.12
C LEU A 241 -4.57 -6.85 -17.29
N SER A 242 -5.90 -6.90 -17.16
CA SER A 242 -6.76 -7.37 -18.25
C SER A 242 -6.74 -6.42 -19.45
N TYR A 243 -6.71 -5.10 -19.21
CA TYR A 243 -6.49 -4.08 -20.24
C TYR A 243 -5.13 -4.23 -20.90
N THR A 244 -4.08 -4.38 -20.10
CA THR A 244 -2.72 -4.61 -20.58
C THR A 244 -2.68 -5.84 -21.50
N ALA A 245 -3.28 -6.96 -21.07
CA ALA A 245 -3.31 -8.19 -21.87
C ALA A 245 -4.06 -8.01 -23.20
N TYR A 246 -5.17 -7.27 -23.19
CA TYR A 246 -5.91 -6.93 -24.40
C TYR A 246 -5.08 -6.07 -25.38
N GLU A 247 -4.39 -5.04 -24.87
CA GLU A 247 -3.52 -4.18 -25.69
C GLU A 247 -2.37 -4.96 -26.32
N TRP A 248 -1.72 -5.85 -25.55
CA TRP A 248 -0.66 -6.71 -26.08
C TRP A 248 -1.19 -7.69 -27.13
N PHE A 249 -2.38 -8.27 -26.93
CA PHE A 249 -3.03 -9.12 -27.93
C PHE A 249 -3.32 -8.35 -29.22
N TYR A 250 -3.85 -7.13 -29.10
CA TYR A 250 -4.14 -6.25 -30.23
C TYR A 250 -2.84 -5.91 -31.00
N LEU A 251 -1.80 -5.49 -30.28
CA LEU A 251 -0.48 -5.17 -30.85
C LEU A 251 0.15 -6.35 -31.58
N ILE A 252 0.09 -7.55 -31.00
CA ILE A 252 0.64 -8.77 -31.60
C ILE A 252 -0.14 -9.16 -32.87
N THR A 253 -1.47 -9.01 -32.83
CA THR A 253 -2.34 -9.45 -33.93
C THR A 253 -2.32 -8.49 -35.12
N LEU A 254 -2.31 -7.18 -34.86
CA LEU A 254 -2.43 -6.14 -35.90
C LEU A 254 -1.10 -5.44 -36.22
N GLY A 255 -0.06 -5.67 -35.41
CA GLY A 255 1.28 -5.13 -35.62
C GLY A 255 1.45 -3.64 -35.28
N HIS A 256 0.41 -3.00 -34.74
CA HIS A 256 0.46 -1.60 -34.29
C HIS A 256 -0.40 -1.39 -33.03
N PRO A 257 -0.08 -0.35 -32.22
CA PRO A 257 -0.90 0.03 -31.07
C PRO A 257 -2.34 0.40 -31.49
N ASP A 258 -3.26 0.31 -30.55
CA ASP A 258 -4.65 0.72 -30.77
C ASP A 258 -4.73 2.22 -31.05
N VAL A 259 -4.96 2.57 -32.32
CA VAL A 259 -5.03 3.95 -32.80
C VAL A 259 -6.38 4.60 -32.45
N GLU A 260 -7.38 3.82 -32.03
CA GLU A 260 -8.66 4.37 -31.55
C GLU A 260 -8.53 4.92 -30.11
N ASN A 261 -7.65 4.32 -29.30
CA ASN A 261 -7.44 4.73 -27.90
C ASN A 261 -6.20 5.62 -27.69
N PHE A 262 -5.21 5.59 -28.60
CA PHE A 262 -3.97 6.35 -28.47
C PHE A 262 -3.67 7.16 -29.75
N ASP A 263 -3.61 8.49 -29.62
CA ASP A 263 -3.30 9.38 -30.74
C ASP A 263 -1.79 9.34 -31.07
N THR A 264 -0.95 9.13 -30.05
CA THR A 264 0.51 9.11 -30.21
C THR A 264 1.19 7.89 -29.58
N LYS A 265 2.34 7.49 -30.15
CA LYS A 265 3.20 6.46 -29.53
C LYS A 265 3.68 6.84 -28.13
N ALA A 266 3.78 8.14 -27.84
CA ALA A 266 4.17 8.65 -26.54
C ALA A 266 3.08 8.39 -25.48
N GLU A 267 1.80 8.56 -25.84
CA GLU A 267 0.67 8.22 -24.98
C GLU A 267 0.59 6.72 -24.72
N TRP A 268 0.78 5.90 -25.75
CA TRP A 268 0.83 4.45 -25.57
C TRP A 268 1.97 4.05 -24.62
N LEU A 269 3.19 4.57 -24.81
CA LEU A 269 4.32 4.32 -23.90
C LEU A 269 4.03 4.79 -22.47
N ASN A 270 3.35 5.93 -22.31
CA ASN A 270 2.94 6.43 -21.01
C ASN A 270 1.90 5.49 -20.37
N SER A 271 0.94 4.96 -21.13
CA SER A 271 0.00 3.94 -20.66
C SER A 271 0.72 2.69 -20.16
N GLN A 272 1.68 2.17 -20.94
CA GLN A 272 2.50 1.02 -20.51
C GLN A 272 3.29 1.30 -19.22
N PHE A 273 3.78 2.53 -19.04
CA PHE A 273 4.44 2.94 -17.80
C PHE A 273 3.49 2.92 -16.59
N TRP A 274 2.25 3.40 -16.75
CA TRP A 274 1.23 3.31 -15.70
C TRP A 274 0.80 1.86 -15.42
N GLN A 275 0.66 1.04 -16.45
CA GLN A 275 0.39 -0.40 -16.31
C GLN A 275 1.50 -1.13 -15.55
N ALA A 276 2.78 -0.80 -15.83
CA ALA A 276 3.91 -1.36 -15.10
C ALA A 276 3.88 -1.00 -13.61
N LEU A 277 3.32 0.15 -13.24
CA LEU A 277 3.17 0.54 -11.84
C LEU A 277 2.24 -0.40 -11.07
N TYR A 278 1.14 -0.84 -11.67
CA TYR A 278 0.23 -1.83 -11.09
C TYR A 278 0.88 -3.20 -10.92
N VAL A 279 1.75 -3.62 -11.85
CA VAL A 279 2.58 -4.83 -11.68
C VAL A 279 3.52 -4.68 -10.48
N ASN A 280 4.16 -3.52 -10.33
CA ASN A 280 5.04 -3.25 -9.19
C ASN A 280 4.30 -3.24 -7.84
N MET A 281 3.01 -2.89 -7.81
CA MET A 281 2.18 -3.05 -6.61
C MET A 281 2.06 -4.53 -6.18
N LEU A 282 1.99 -5.47 -7.13
CA LEU A 282 1.99 -6.90 -6.81
C LEU A 282 3.34 -7.36 -6.27
N VAL A 283 4.44 -6.86 -6.85
CA VAL A 283 5.81 -7.17 -6.40
C VAL A 283 6.07 -6.69 -4.97
N LEU A 284 5.36 -5.67 -4.49
CA LEU A 284 5.44 -5.23 -3.09
C LEU A 284 4.72 -6.17 -2.10
N VAL A 285 3.76 -6.98 -2.55
CA VAL A 285 2.92 -7.78 -1.65
C VAL A 285 3.25 -9.26 -1.74
N VAL A 286 3.41 -9.80 -2.96
CA VAL A 286 3.57 -11.24 -3.20
C VAL A 286 4.84 -11.82 -2.55
N PRO A 287 6.04 -11.24 -2.72
CA PRO A 287 7.26 -11.77 -2.10
C PRO A 287 7.22 -11.71 -0.57
N CYS A 288 6.53 -10.74 0.01
CA CYS A 288 6.37 -10.65 1.47
C CYS A 288 5.48 -11.76 2.00
N CYS A 289 4.35 -12.01 1.33
CA CYS A 289 3.46 -13.11 1.69
C CYS A 289 4.16 -14.47 1.52
N ASP A 290 4.88 -14.68 0.43
CA ASP A 290 5.63 -15.91 0.16
C ASP A 290 6.73 -16.13 1.22
N SER A 291 7.54 -15.10 1.50
CA SER A 291 8.61 -15.19 2.49
C SER A 291 8.08 -15.44 3.91
N THR A 292 6.94 -14.84 4.27
CA THR A 292 6.31 -15.09 5.58
C THR A 292 5.76 -16.51 5.65
N TRP A 293 5.15 -16.99 4.56
CA TRP A 293 4.62 -18.35 4.47
C TRP A 293 5.73 -19.41 4.58
N THR A 294 6.86 -19.20 3.91
CA THR A 294 8.00 -20.12 4.01
C THR A 294 8.62 -20.14 5.41
N GLU A 295 8.69 -18.98 6.07
CA GLU A 295 9.24 -18.89 7.44
C GLU A 295 8.35 -19.64 8.44
N VAL A 296 7.03 -19.45 8.37
CA VAL A 296 6.06 -20.17 9.21
C VAL A 296 6.15 -21.68 8.97
N ARG A 297 6.25 -22.11 7.71
CA ARG A 297 6.35 -23.53 7.37
C ARG A 297 7.64 -24.18 7.88
N SER A 298 8.75 -23.45 7.85
CA SER A 298 10.05 -23.96 8.33
C SER A 298 10.12 -24.19 9.85
N ILE A 299 9.10 -23.74 10.60
CA ILE A 299 8.99 -23.92 12.05
C ILE A 299 8.13 -25.15 12.39
N ASP A 300 7.25 -25.58 11.47
CA ASP A 300 6.42 -26.78 11.64
C ASP A 300 7.15 -28.08 11.24
N ASP A 301 8.26 -27.98 10.48
CA ASP A 301 9.13 -29.10 10.06
C ASP A 301 10.35 -29.27 10.98
#